data_AF-A0A7I7XI19-F1
#
_entry.id   AF-A0A7I7XI19-F1
#
_cell.length_a   1.000
_cell.length_b   1.000
_cell.length_c   1.000
_cell.angle_alpha   90.00
_cell.angle_beta   90.00
_cell.angle_gamma   90.00
#
_symmetry.space_group_name_H-M   'P 1'
#
loop_
_entity.id
_entity.type
_entity.pdbx_description
1 polymer ?
#
loop_
_entity_poly.entity_id
_entity_poly.type
_entity_poly.pdbx_seq_one_letter_code
_entity_poly.pdbx_strand_id
1 'polypeptide(L)'
;MTVDGQDQNVAGAVTCTPSGDNVDIGIGDPTDGFGAVVTNTDPPAVHAVGLGSAGGSTLGYSDAAESPGNAAATKQGNGYKITGTAVGMDPTNSQTVTKPFEMDVACP
;
A
#
# COMPACT_ATOMS: atom_id res chain seq x y z
N MET A 1 -3.74 -7.60 5.72
CA MET A 1 -2.61 -6.93 5.05
C MET A 1 -1.33 -7.42 5.69
N THR A 2 -0.32 -7.83 4.93
CA THR A 2 0.94 -8.33 5.51
C THR A 2 2.13 -7.49 5.10
N VAL A 3 3.05 -7.27 6.03
CA VAL A 3 4.35 -6.63 5.80
C VAL A 3 5.42 -7.54 6.40
N ASP A 4 6.44 -7.90 5.61
CA ASP A 4 7.48 -8.87 6.00
C ASP A 4 6.92 -10.23 6.46
N GLY A 5 5.80 -10.65 5.86
CA GLY A 5 5.07 -11.85 6.24
C GLY A 5 4.31 -11.76 7.57
N GLN A 6 4.34 -10.61 8.25
CA GLN A 6 3.58 -10.36 9.47
C GLN A 6 2.25 -9.66 9.14
N ASP A 7 1.14 -10.23 9.60
CA ASP A 7 -0.15 -9.56 9.50
C ASP A 7 -0.15 -8.28 10.34
N GLN A 8 -0.49 -7.17 9.72
CA GLN A 8 -0.58 -5.86 10.38
C GLN A 8 -1.90 -5.70 11.15
N ASN A 9 -2.80 -6.69 11.07
CA ASN A 9 -4.06 -6.74 11.78
C ASN A 9 -4.90 -5.47 11.56
N VAL A 10 -4.81 -4.91 10.34
CA VAL A 10 -5.50 -3.70 9.92
C VAL A 10 -7.00 -3.98 9.99
N ALA A 11 -7.70 -3.19 10.80
CA ALA A 11 -9.13 -3.33 11.03
C ALA A 11 -9.88 -2.13 10.44
N GLY A 12 -11.12 -2.36 10.01
CA GLY A 12 -12.03 -1.33 9.54
C GLY A 12 -12.48 -1.52 8.10
N ALA A 13 -13.28 -0.57 7.61
CA ALA A 13 -13.88 -0.64 6.29
C ALA A 13 -12.86 -0.33 5.19
N VAL A 14 -13.03 -0.98 4.03
CA VAL A 14 -12.31 -0.61 2.81
C VAL A 14 -13.17 0.39 2.03
N THR A 15 -12.54 1.45 1.53
CA THR A 15 -13.15 2.40 0.61
C THR A 15 -12.36 2.44 -0.68
N CYS A 16 -13.04 2.45 -1.83
CA CYS A 16 -12.40 2.63 -3.13
C CYS A 16 -13.10 3.79 -3.85
N THR A 17 -12.41 4.93 -3.91
CA THR A 17 -12.96 6.17 -4.42
C THR A 17 -12.33 6.49 -5.77
N PRO A 18 -13.10 6.55 -6.87
CA PRO A 18 -12.58 7.01 -8.15
C PRO A 18 -12.10 8.46 -8.06
N SER A 19 -10.90 8.73 -8.59
CA SER A 19 -10.21 10.01 -8.51
C SER A 19 -9.50 10.28 -9.83
N GLY A 20 -10.23 10.85 -10.78
CA GLY A 20 -9.74 11.02 -12.16
C GLY A 20 -9.43 9.67 -12.83
N ASP A 21 -8.18 9.50 -13.26
CA ASP A 21 -7.69 8.25 -13.85
C ASP A 21 -7.25 7.21 -12.82
N ASN A 22 -7.45 7.50 -11.53
CA ASN A 22 -7.03 6.67 -10.41
C ASN A 22 -8.22 6.16 -9.58
N VAL A 23 -7.93 5.21 -8.70
CA VAL A 23 -8.77 4.72 -7.63
C VAL A 23 -7.98 4.84 -6.33
N ASP A 24 -8.50 5.64 -5.42
CA ASP A 24 -7.96 5.84 -4.07
C ASP A 24 -8.55 4.78 -3.14
N ILE A 25 -7.71 3.89 -2.65
CA ILE A 25 -8.06 2.80 -1.75
C ILE A 25 -7.65 3.19 -0.33
N GLY A 26 -8.63 3.28 0.56
CA GLY A 26 -8.43 3.50 2.00
C GLY A 26 -8.81 2.26 2.79
N ILE A 27 -8.09 1.97 3.87
CA ILE A 27 -8.37 0.85 4.78
C ILE A 27 -8.43 1.36 6.21
N GLY A 28 -9.59 1.20 6.85
CA GLY A 28 -9.76 1.58 8.26
C GLY A 28 -9.72 3.09 8.48
N ASP A 29 -9.01 3.51 9.53
CA ASP A 29 -8.87 4.93 9.86
C ASP A 29 -7.77 5.57 8.99
N PRO A 30 -8.04 6.70 8.29
CA PRO A 30 -7.03 7.38 7.47
C PRO A 30 -5.79 7.82 8.25
N THR A 31 -5.90 8.05 9.56
CA THR A 31 -4.77 8.45 10.41
C THR A 31 -3.76 7.33 10.63
N ASP A 32 -4.16 6.07 10.43
CA ASP A 32 -3.26 4.93 10.48
C ASP A 32 -2.39 4.82 9.21
N GLY A 33 -2.77 5.51 8.13
CA GLY A 33 -1.97 5.61 6.91
C GLY A 33 -1.94 4.35 6.05
N PHE A 34 -2.98 3.50 6.15
CA PHE A 34 -3.14 2.31 5.33
C PHE A 34 -3.97 2.60 4.07
N GLY A 35 -3.40 2.30 2.90
CA GLY A 35 -4.11 2.50 1.64
C GLY A 35 -3.22 2.39 0.42
N ALA A 36 -3.81 2.60 -0.75
CA ALA A 36 -3.10 2.60 -2.02
C ALA A 36 -3.76 3.52 -3.04
N VAL A 37 -2.99 3.97 -4.02
CA VAL A 37 -3.48 4.68 -5.20
C VAL A 37 -3.09 3.84 -6.41
N VAL A 38 -4.09 3.41 -7.17
CA VAL A 38 -3.91 2.62 -8.39
C VAL A 38 -4.59 3.28 -9.58
N THR A 39 -4.14 3.02 -10.80
CA THR A 39 -4.84 3.50 -11.99
C THR A 39 -6.15 2.73 -12.20
N ASN A 40 -7.07 3.32 -12.95
CA ASN A 40 -8.32 2.69 -13.38
C ASN A 40 -8.17 1.79 -14.62
N THR A 41 -6.94 1.53 -15.08
CA THR A 41 -6.60 0.70 -16.25
C THR A 41 -6.62 -0.81 -15.91
N ASP A 42 -6.54 -1.66 -16.95
CA ASP A 42 -6.42 -3.11 -16.83
C ASP A 42 -5.23 -3.64 -17.66
N PRO A 43 -4.14 -4.10 -17.04
CA PRO A 43 -3.91 -4.16 -15.60
C PRO A 43 -3.75 -2.77 -14.95
N PRO A 44 -4.09 -2.61 -13.65
CA PRO A 44 -3.84 -1.39 -12.91
C PRO A 44 -2.34 -1.23 -12.60
N ALA A 45 -1.84 0.00 -12.73
CA ALA A 45 -0.53 0.41 -12.22
C ALA A 45 -0.68 0.94 -10.79
N VAL A 46 0.39 0.84 -10.00
CA VAL A 46 0.41 1.33 -8.61
C VAL A 46 1.16 2.65 -8.59
N HIS A 47 0.53 3.71 -8.10
CA HIS A 47 1.18 5.00 -7.88
C HIS A 47 1.72 5.11 -6.45
N ALA A 48 0.94 4.70 -5.45
CA ALA A 48 1.36 4.78 -4.07
C ALA A 48 0.78 3.66 -3.21
N VAL A 49 1.50 3.28 -2.16
CA VAL A 49 1.01 2.40 -1.08
C VAL A 49 1.47 2.95 0.25
N GLY A 50 0.53 3.17 1.16
CA GLY A 50 0.79 3.46 2.57
C GLY A 50 0.61 2.20 3.41
N LEU A 51 1.62 1.86 4.21
CA LEU A 51 1.61 0.69 5.10
C LEU A 51 1.64 1.08 6.58
N GLY A 52 1.31 2.33 6.91
CA GLY A 52 1.37 2.86 8.26
C GLY A 52 2.74 2.67 8.93
N SER A 53 2.75 2.60 10.25
CA SER A 53 3.95 2.37 11.07
C SER A 53 4.16 0.88 11.41
N ALA A 54 4.18 0.03 10.38
CA ALA A 54 4.44 -1.39 10.53
C ALA A 54 5.82 -1.65 11.19
N GLY A 55 5.83 -2.30 12.36
CA GLY A 55 7.06 -2.60 13.09
C GLY A 55 7.82 -1.37 13.62
N GLY A 56 7.16 -0.21 13.74
CA GLY A 56 7.74 1.04 14.28
C GLY A 56 8.42 1.94 13.24
N SER A 57 8.55 1.49 11.99
CA SER A 57 8.98 2.32 10.85
C SER A 57 7.80 2.66 9.97
N THR A 58 7.70 3.90 9.52
CA THR A 58 6.76 4.27 8.46
C THR A 58 7.28 3.70 7.14
N LEU A 59 6.48 2.82 6.52
CA LEU A 59 6.81 2.15 5.27
C LEU A 59 5.81 2.54 4.18
N GLY A 60 6.31 2.69 2.96
CA GLY A 60 5.45 2.95 1.81
C GLY A 60 6.13 2.75 0.47
N TYR A 61 5.34 2.88 -0.58
CA TYR A 61 5.78 2.87 -1.97
C TYR A 61 5.22 4.13 -2.64
N SER A 62 5.99 4.75 -3.52
CA SER A 62 5.52 5.83 -4.40
C SER A 62 6.34 5.80 -5.68
N ASP A 63 5.71 5.62 -6.85
CA ASP A 63 6.41 5.59 -8.15
C ASP A 63 7.15 6.89 -8.49
N ALA A 64 6.80 7.99 -7.83
CA ALA A 64 7.46 9.28 -7.93
C ALA A 64 8.72 9.44 -7.04
N ALA A 65 9.03 8.48 -6.17
CA ALA A 65 10.21 8.54 -5.30
C ALA A 65 11.51 8.16 -6.03
N GLU A 66 12.66 8.70 -5.60
CA GLU A 66 13.98 8.43 -6.21
C GLU A 66 14.41 6.96 -6.11
N SER A 67 13.96 6.25 -5.07
CA SER A 67 14.21 4.82 -4.86
C SER A 67 12.96 4.19 -4.24
N PRO A 68 11.94 3.90 -5.06
CA PRO A 68 10.59 3.65 -4.58
C PRO A 68 10.37 2.22 -4.06
N GLY A 69 11.27 1.29 -4.38
CA GLY A 69 11.01 -0.14 -4.29
C GLY A 69 10.28 -0.63 -5.54
N ASN A 70 9.32 -1.55 -5.39
CA ASN A 70 8.50 -2.06 -6.49
C ASN A 70 7.07 -2.33 -6.03
N ALA A 71 6.10 -2.17 -6.92
CA ALA A 71 4.72 -2.57 -6.66
C ALA A 71 4.04 -3.01 -7.96
N ALA A 72 3.14 -3.97 -7.84
CA ALA A 72 2.28 -4.42 -8.92
C ALA A 72 0.87 -4.63 -8.37
N ALA A 73 -0.14 -4.30 -9.18
CA ALA A 73 -1.53 -4.50 -8.83
C ALA A 73 -2.22 -5.38 -9.87
N THR A 74 -3.18 -6.17 -9.39
CA THR A 74 -4.11 -6.94 -10.21
C THR A 74 -5.51 -6.71 -9.67
N LYS A 75 -6.48 -6.52 -10.57
CA LYS A 75 -7.88 -6.45 -10.19
C LYS A 75 -8.41 -7.86 -9.95
N GLN A 76 -9.08 -8.09 -8.83
CA GLN A 76 -9.66 -9.39 -8.48
C GLN A 76 -11.11 -9.22 -8.06
N GLY A 77 -12.06 -9.64 -8.91
CA GLY A 77 -13.48 -9.44 -8.66
C GLY A 77 -13.83 -7.96 -8.51
N ASN A 78 -14.38 -7.58 -7.36
CA ASN A 78 -14.66 -6.20 -6.97
C ASN A 78 -13.49 -5.52 -6.23
N GLY A 79 -12.34 -6.16 -6.12
CA GLY A 79 -11.21 -5.70 -5.32
C GLY A 79 -9.89 -5.61 -6.07
N TYR A 80 -8.82 -5.42 -5.31
CA TYR A 80 -7.45 -5.32 -5.79
C TYR A 80 -6.53 -6.17 -4.93
N LYS A 81 -5.58 -6.85 -5.59
CA LYS A 81 -4.40 -7.41 -4.95
C LYS A 81 -3.17 -6.65 -5.39
N ILE A 82 -2.45 -6.13 -4.41
CA ILE A 82 -1.26 -5.31 -4.58
C ILE A 82 -0.12 -5.97 -3.82
N THR A 83 0.98 -6.22 -4.52
CA THR A 83 2.18 -6.85 -3.96
C THR A 83 3.41 -6.04 -4.32
N GLY A 84 4.39 -6.01 -3.43
CA GLY A 84 5.59 -5.24 -3.71
C GLY A 84 6.62 -5.26 -2.60
N THR A 85 7.58 -4.35 -2.73
CA THR A 85 8.56 -4.01 -1.70
C THR A 85 8.42 -2.53 -1.41
N ALA A 86 8.06 -2.23 -0.16
CA ALA A 86 8.00 -0.86 0.35
C ALA A 86 9.35 -0.44 0.92
N VAL A 87 9.56 0.87 0.96
CA VAL A 87 10.75 1.53 1.48
C VAL A 87 10.35 2.36 2.68
N GLY A 88 11.23 2.43 3.67
CA GLY A 88 11.08 3.31 4.82
C GLY A 88 12.43 3.56 5.47
N MET A 89 12.39 4.18 6.65
CA MET A 89 13.59 4.50 7.42
C MET A 89 13.54 3.80 8.77
N ASP A 90 14.66 3.18 9.14
CA ASP A 90 14.85 2.62 10.47
C ASP A 90 15.03 3.77 11.48
N PRO A 91 14.16 3.89 12.50
CA PRO A 91 14.21 4.99 13.45
C PRO A 91 15.42 4.93 14.38
N THR A 92 16.12 3.80 14.46
CA THR A 92 17.24 3.59 15.38
C THR A 92 18.58 4.05 14.80
N ASN A 93 18.74 4.00 13.48
CA ASN A 93 20.01 4.27 12.80
C ASN A 93 19.87 5.15 11.53
N SER A 94 18.65 5.60 11.21
CA SER A 94 18.32 6.42 10.03
C SER A 94 18.71 5.80 8.69
N GLN A 95 18.89 4.48 8.63
CA GLN A 95 19.16 3.79 7.38
C GLN A 95 17.87 3.45 6.65
N THR A 96 17.94 3.46 5.33
CA THR A 96 16.86 2.97 4.48
C THR A 96 16.66 1.47 4.69
N VAL A 97 15.41 1.07 4.90
CA VAL A 97 14.99 -0.34 5.00
C VAL A 97 13.95 -0.64 3.94
N THR A 98 13.96 -1.88 3.45
CA THR A 98 12.98 -2.37 2.49
C THR A 98 12.25 -3.58 3.07
N LYS A 99 10.93 -3.64 2.87
CA LYS A 99 10.09 -4.73 3.38
C LYS A 99 9.09 -5.18 2.32
N PRO A 100 8.95 -6.49 2.07
CA PRO A 100 7.93 -6.99 1.16
C PRO A 100 6.55 -6.78 1.80
N PHE A 101 5.54 -6.54 0.97
CA PHE A 101 4.17 -6.40 1.42
C PHE A 101 3.17 -7.06 0.48
N GLU A 102 2.01 -7.40 1.04
CA GLU A 102 0.83 -7.84 0.31
C GLU A 102 -0.42 -7.17 0.90
N MET A 103 -1.19 -6.56 0.02
CA MET A 103 -2.48 -5.94 0.28
C MET A 103 -3.52 -6.61 -0.61
N ASP A 104 -4.48 -7.29 0.01
CA ASP A 104 -5.62 -7.90 -0.66
C ASP A 104 -6.89 -7.29 -0.07
N VAL A 105 -7.64 -6.56 -0.89
CA VAL A 105 -8.77 -5.74 -0.46
C VAL A 105 -9.95 -5.92 -1.40
N ALA A 106 -11.16 -5.97 -0.83
CA ALA A 106 -12.41 -5.95 -1.58
C ALA A 106 -13.05 -4.56 -1.47
N CYS A 107 -13.41 -3.95 -2.61
CA CYS A 107 -14.15 -2.69 -2.62
C CYS A 107 -15.66 -2.95 -2.47
N PRO A 108 -16.38 -2.17 -1.66
CA PRO A 108 -17.84 -2.26 -1.54
C PRO A 108 -18.58 -1.83 -2.82
#